data_AF-A0A9E6WEC0-F1
#
_entry.id   AF-A0A9E6WEC0-F1
#
_cell.length_a   1.000
_cell.length_b   1.000
_cell.length_c   1.000
_cell.angle_alpha   90.00
_cell.angle_beta   90.00
_cell.angle_gamma   90.00
#
_symmetry.space_group_name_H-M   'P 1'
#
loop_
_entity.id
_entity.type
_entity.pdbx_description
1 polymer ?
#
loop_
_entity_poly.entity_id
_entity_poly.type
_entity_poly.pdbx_seq_one_letter_code
_entity_poly.pdbx_strand_id
1 'polypeptide(L)'
;NLRMAMYSASLTPWIGGAPLWQRALAAYFLVDQPYACSIARYEAGPPMTLSERMAFFFGVVTPVCPIWYGFTLVGALVGSRIPPEWALDFVVPIAFLALVMPMLRTMAHVAAAAVAIVVALVAAGLPYNLGLIVGGLAGMMAGARVELWLRAKGRWT
;
A
#
# COMPACT_ATOMS: atom_id res chain seq x y z
N ASN A 1 6.90 3.60 5.61
CA ASN A 1 7.68 4.60 4.82
C ASN A 1 8.95 4.07 4.17
N LEU A 2 9.48 2.89 4.55
CA LEU A 2 10.67 2.30 3.90
C LEU A 2 10.56 2.22 2.37
N ARG A 3 9.38 1.86 1.85
CA ARG A 3 9.10 1.83 0.41
C ARG A 3 9.39 3.16 -0.31
N MET A 4 9.07 4.29 0.32
CA MET A 4 9.30 5.62 -0.27
C MET A 4 10.77 6.01 -0.25
N ALA A 5 11.52 5.51 0.75
CA ALA A 5 12.98 5.62 0.77
C ALA A 5 13.60 4.78 -0.37
N MET A 6 13.09 3.56 -0.60
CA MET A 6 13.53 2.72 -1.73
C MET A 6 13.22 3.38 -3.09
N TYR A 7 12.02 3.94 -3.26
CA TYR A 7 11.64 4.65 -4.50
C TYR A 7 12.51 5.88 -4.74
N SER A 8 12.80 6.66 -3.70
CA SER A 8 13.69 7.82 -3.79
C SER A 8 15.11 7.41 -4.21
N ALA A 9 15.62 6.31 -3.65
CA ALA A 9 16.93 5.78 -3.99
C ALA A 9 16.99 5.29 -5.45
N SER A 10 15.96 4.60 -5.94
CA SER A 10 15.92 4.10 -7.31
C SER A 10 15.66 5.19 -8.36
N LEU A 11 15.03 6.32 -8.00
CA LEU A 11 14.92 7.50 -8.89
C LEU A 11 16.18 8.36 -8.94
N THR A 12 17.07 8.27 -7.95
CA THR A 12 18.28 9.11 -7.87
C THR A 12 19.17 9.03 -9.12
N PRO A 13 19.41 7.88 -9.75
CA PRO A 13 20.18 7.80 -11.00
C PRO A 13 19.53 8.51 -12.20
N TRP A 14 18.20 8.67 -12.20
CA TRP A 14 17.44 9.18 -13.34
C TRP A 14 17.14 10.68 -13.26
N ILE A 15 16.88 11.18 -12.04
CA ILE A 15 16.49 12.58 -11.80
C ILE A 15 17.43 13.31 -10.82
N GLY A 16 18.50 12.66 -10.37
CA GLY A 16 19.42 13.21 -9.37
C GLY A 16 20.19 14.47 -9.82
N GLY A 17 20.35 14.66 -11.14
CA GLY A 17 20.97 15.85 -11.72
C GLY A 17 20.08 17.11 -11.73
N ALA A 18 18.80 17.00 -11.35
CA ALA A 18 17.87 18.14 -11.35
C ALA A 18 18.13 19.09 -10.16
N PRO A 19 17.81 20.39 -10.29
CA PRO A 19 17.95 21.34 -9.19
C PRO A 19 17.15 20.90 -7.95
N LEU A 20 17.67 21.21 -6.77
CA LEU A 20 17.16 20.73 -5.48
C LEU A 20 15.66 20.98 -5.29
N TRP A 21 15.13 22.11 -5.75
CA TRP A 21 13.71 22.43 -5.64
C TRP A 21 12.82 21.48 -6.46
N GLN A 22 13.26 21.08 -7.67
CA GLN A 22 12.54 20.10 -8.49
C GLN A 22 12.57 18.71 -7.86
N ARG A 23 13.70 18.34 -7.27
CA ARG A 23 13.85 17.07 -6.55
C ARG A 23 13.01 17.03 -5.28
N ALA A 24 12.91 18.14 -4.56
CA ALA A 24 12.05 18.26 -3.38
C ALA A 24 10.56 18.12 -3.75
N LEU A 25 10.12 18.78 -4.82
CA LEU A 25 8.75 18.63 -5.34
C LEU A 25 8.48 17.20 -5.83
N ALA A 26 9.42 16.60 -6.56
CA ALA A 26 9.29 15.23 -7.02
C ALA A 26 9.21 14.22 -5.85
N ALA A 27 10.02 14.42 -4.81
CA ALA A 27 9.99 13.60 -3.60
C ALA A 27 8.68 13.76 -2.82
N TYR A 28 8.12 14.97 -2.76
CA TYR A 28 6.83 15.22 -2.12
C TYR A 28 5.68 14.47 -2.83
N PHE A 29 5.69 14.46 -4.15
CA PHE A 29 4.69 13.78 -4.97
C PHE A 29 5.04 12.32 -5.33
N LEU A 30 6.03 11.74 -4.65
CA LEU A 30 6.45 10.37 -4.88
C LEU A 30 5.47 9.39 -4.22
N VAL A 31 4.50 8.97 -5.02
CA VAL A 31 3.52 7.92 -4.68
C VAL A 31 3.70 6.71 -5.61
N ASP A 32 3.01 5.60 -5.30
CA ASP A 32 3.20 4.34 -6.03
C ASP A 32 2.91 4.47 -7.53
N GLN A 33 1.83 5.17 -7.91
CA GLN A 33 1.44 5.32 -9.32
C GLN A 33 2.46 6.18 -10.10
N PRO A 34 2.86 7.39 -9.63
CA PRO A 34 3.92 8.14 -10.31
C PRO A 34 5.27 7.41 -10.37
N TYR A 35 5.62 6.67 -9.32
CA TYR A 35 6.83 5.84 -9.31
C TYR A 35 6.78 4.74 -10.38
N ALA A 36 5.74 3.90 -10.36
CA ALA A 36 5.62 2.74 -11.24
C ALA A 36 5.55 3.13 -12.72
N CYS A 37 4.81 4.18 -13.06
CA CYS A 37 4.73 4.67 -14.43
C CYS A 37 6.06 5.30 -14.90
N SER A 38 6.76 6.04 -14.02
CA SER A 38 8.01 6.70 -14.37
C SER A 38 9.15 5.71 -14.56
N ILE A 39 9.31 4.74 -13.66
CA ILE A 39 10.37 3.72 -13.77
C ILE A 39 10.18 2.87 -15.03
N ALA A 40 8.94 2.42 -15.30
CA ALA A 40 8.62 1.64 -16.50
C ALA A 40 8.93 2.42 -17.79
N ARG A 41 8.65 3.73 -17.81
CA ARG A 41 8.94 4.59 -18.98
C ARG A 41 10.42 4.91 -19.13
N TYR A 42 11.17 5.03 -18.04
CA TYR A 42 12.61 5.32 -18.05
C TYR A 42 13.44 4.10 -18.46
N GLU A 43 12.98 2.88 -18.13
CA GLU A 43 13.66 1.63 -18.47
C GLU A 43 13.32 1.13 -19.88
N ALA A 44 12.05 1.21 -20.31
CA ALA A 44 11.60 0.68 -21.60
C ALA A 44 11.63 1.71 -22.75
N GLY A 45 11.83 2.98 -22.44
CA GLY A 45 11.70 4.08 -23.38
C GLY A 45 13.00 4.47 -24.11
N PRO A 46 12.90 5.24 -25.22
CA PRO A 46 14.06 5.87 -25.84
C PRO A 46 14.78 6.82 -24.85
N PRO A 47 16.10 7.05 -25.02
CA PRO A 47 16.89 7.88 -24.12
C PRO A 47 16.31 9.30 -24.02
N MET A 48 15.91 9.68 -22.81
CA MET A 48 15.34 10.98 -22.49
C MET A 48 16.36 11.89 -21.81
N THR A 49 16.29 13.18 -22.10
CA THR A 49 16.99 14.22 -21.35
C THR A 49 16.43 14.32 -19.92
N LEU A 50 17.21 14.92 -19.02
CA LEU A 50 16.79 15.13 -17.62
C LEU A 50 15.47 15.92 -17.53
N SER A 51 15.32 16.95 -18.37
CA SER A 51 14.11 17.78 -18.42
C SER A 51 12.88 17.00 -18.87
N GLU A 52 13.01 16.10 -19.85
CA GLU A 52 11.91 15.25 -20.32
C GLU A 52 11.49 14.22 -19.27
N ARG A 53 12.45 13.65 -18.52
CA ARG A 53 12.15 12.74 -17.42
C ARG A 53 11.35 13.44 -16.32
N MET A 54 11.77 14.63 -15.92
CA MET A 54 11.06 15.44 -14.94
C MET A 54 9.67 15.85 -15.44
N ALA A 55 9.55 16.27 -16.71
CA ALA A 55 8.26 16.61 -17.31
C ALA A 55 7.31 15.41 -17.36
N PHE A 56 7.83 14.21 -17.66
CA PHE A 56 7.03 12.99 -17.62
C PHE A 56 6.56 12.66 -16.19
N PHE A 57 7.46 12.74 -15.21
CA PHE A 57 7.11 12.50 -13.80
C PHE A 57 5.99 13.44 -13.34
N PHE A 58 6.14 14.75 -13.55
CA PHE A 58 5.10 15.72 -13.20
C PHE A 58 3.83 15.55 -14.04
N GLY A 59 3.96 15.10 -15.29
CA GLY A 59 2.83 14.73 -16.14
C GLY A 59 1.99 13.59 -15.57
N VAL A 60 2.62 12.58 -14.94
CA VAL A 60 1.91 11.49 -14.24
C VAL A 60 1.35 11.94 -12.89
N VAL A 61 2.05 12.84 -12.19
CA VAL A 61 1.56 13.43 -10.93
C VAL A 61 0.31 14.29 -11.15
N THR A 62 0.24 15.00 -12.28
CA THR A 62 -0.83 15.97 -12.59
C THR A 62 -2.25 15.37 -12.58
N PRO A 63 -2.55 14.18 -13.12
CA PRO A 63 -3.88 13.58 -12.96
C PRO A 63 -4.08 12.94 -11.59
N VAL A 64 -3.03 12.48 -10.91
CA VAL A 64 -3.14 11.75 -9.64
C VAL A 64 -3.43 12.70 -8.47
N CYS A 65 -2.66 13.78 -8.34
CA CYS A 65 -2.72 14.64 -7.15
C CYS A 65 -3.99 15.47 -7.03
N PRO A 66 -4.48 16.19 -8.06
CA PRO A 66 -5.71 16.96 -7.96
C PRO A 66 -6.93 16.08 -7.69
N ILE A 67 -6.98 14.88 -8.30
CA ILE A 67 -8.04 13.92 -8.03
C ILE A 67 -7.95 13.46 -6.58
N TRP A 68 -6.76 13.09 -6.10
CA TRP A 68 -6.57 12.65 -4.73
C TRP A 68 -6.95 13.73 -3.70
N TYR A 69 -6.47 14.96 -3.88
CA TYR A 69 -6.86 16.09 -3.02
C TYR A 69 -8.35 16.41 -3.14
N GLY A 70 -8.91 16.35 -4.35
CA GLY A 70 -10.33 16.58 -4.59
C GLY A 70 -11.21 15.60 -3.83
N PHE A 71 -10.96 14.29 -3.96
CA PHE A 71 -11.69 13.27 -3.22
C PHE A 71 -11.44 13.33 -1.72
N THR A 72 -10.24 13.70 -1.28
CA THR A 72 -9.93 13.90 0.14
C THR A 72 -10.75 15.07 0.71
N LEU A 73 -10.83 16.18 -0.03
CA LEU A 73 -11.60 17.35 0.37
C LEU A 73 -13.10 17.08 0.35
N VAL A 74 -13.60 16.41 -0.69
CA VAL A 74 -15.00 15.97 -0.77
C VAL A 74 -15.32 15.05 0.41
N GLY A 75 -14.45 14.08 0.71
CA GLY A 75 -14.60 13.21 1.88
C GLY A 75 -14.63 13.99 3.20
N ALA A 76 -13.77 14.98 3.37
CA ALA A 76 -13.72 15.82 4.57
C ALA A 76 -14.97 16.72 4.72
N LEU A 77 -15.47 17.29 3.63
CA LEU A 77 -16.62 18.22 3.64
C LEU A 77 -17.98 17.50 3.70
N VAL A 78 -18.08 16.33 3.06
CA VAL A 78 -19.32 15.56 2.98
C VAL A 78 -19.39 14.54 4.11
N GLY A 79 -18.26 14.01 4.59
CA GLY A 79 -18.21 12.99 5.63
C GLY A 79 -18.94 13.36 6.92
N SER A 80 -18.91 14.64 7.32
CA SER A 80 -19.62 15.13 8.52
C SER A 80 -21.12 15.36 8.32
N ARG A 81 -21.60 15.32 7.08
CA ARG A 81 -23.03 15.52 6.71
C ARG A 81 -23.76 14.21 6.39
N ILE A 82 -23.05 13.08 6.33
CA ILE A 82 -23.67 11.80 6.01
C ILE A 82 -24.31 11.24 7.29
N PRO A 83 -25.61 10.89 7.27
CA PRO A 83 -26.27 10.28 8.41
C PRO A 83 -25.56 8.98 8.84
N PRO A 84 -25.50 8.67 10.14
CA PRO A 84 -24.91 7.43 10.63
C PRO A 84 -25.61 6.16 10.07
N GLU A 85 -26.83 6.30 9.57
CA GLU A 85 -27.60 5.23 8.91
C GLU A 85 -26.93 4.68 7.65
N TRP A 86 -26.06 5.45 7.01
CA TRP A 86 -25.34 5.03 5.79
C TRP A 86 -24.08 4.20 6.09
N ALA A 87 -23.81 3.90 7.37
CA ALA A 87 -22.81 2.93 7.79
C ALA A 87 -21.40 3.21 7.22
N LEU A 88 -21.01 4.48 7.05
CA LEU A 88 -19.70 4.84 6.50
C LEU A 88 -18.52 4.31 7.32
N ASP A 89 -18.74 4.05 8.61
CA ASP A 89 -17.76 3.43 9.50
C ASP A 89 -17.34 2.03 9.03
N PHE A 90 -18.15 1.36 8.19
CA PHE A 90 -17.81 0.08 7.57
C PHE A 90 -16.98 0.22 6.29
N VAL A 91 -16.92 1.40 5.68
CA VAL A 91 -16.17 1.61 4.43
C VAL A 91 -14.68 1.36 4.65
N VAL A 92 -14.13 1.81 5.78
CA VAL A 92 -12.71 1.61 6.11
C VAL A 92 -12.37 0.11 6.26
N PRO A 93 -13.08 -0.68 7.11
CA PRO A 93 -12.91 -2.13 7.15
C PRO A 93 -13.08 -2.83 5.80
N ILE A 94 -14.09 -2.45 5.00
CA ILE A 94 -14.33 -3.05 3.68
C ILE A 94 -13.19 -2.73 2.71
N ALA A 95 -12.67 -1.51 2.71
CA ALA A 95 -11.52 -1.13 1.89
C ALA A 95 -10.26 -1.94 2.28
N PHE A 96 -10.03 -2.15 3.57
CA PHE A 96 -8.95 -3.03 4.05
C PHE A 96 -9.16 -4.48 3.62
N LEU A 97 -10.38 -5.00 3.73
CA LEU A 97 -10.71 -6.35 3.25
C LEU A 97 -10.48 -6.47 1.75
N ALA A 98 -10.91 -5.49 0.95
CA ALA A 98 -10.70 -5.47 -0.50
C ALA A 98 -9.21 -5.44 -0.87
N LEU A 99 -8.36 -4.78 -0.06
CA LEU A 99 -6.92 -4.77 -0.23
C LEU A 99 -6.27 -6.12 0.12
N VAL A 100 -6.70 -6.76 1.21
CA VAL A 100 -6.11 -8.02 1.70
C VAL A 100 -6.59 -9.23 0.90
N MET A 101 -7.84 -9.24 0.45
CA MET A 101 -8.45 -10.36 -0.27
C MET A 101 -7.62 -10.88 -1.47
N PRO A 102 -7.10 -10.05 -2.40
CA PRO A 102 -6.27 -10.52 -3.52
C PRO A 102 -4.89 -11.04 -3.09
N MET A 103 -4.45 -10.76 -1.86
CA MET A 103 -3.20 -11.29 -1.29
C MET A 103 -3.38 -12.71 -0.74
N LEU A 104 -4.60 -13.15 -0.44
CA LEU A 104 -4.91 -14.48 0.11
C LEU A 104 -4.89 -15.59 -0.95
N ARG A 105 -3.73 -15.76 -1.61
CA ARG A 105 -3.59 -16.67 -2.77
C ARG A 105 -3.33 -18.14 -2.43
N THR A 106 -2.97 -18.45 -1.18
CA THR A 106 -2.56 -19.80 -0.78
C THR A 106 -3.30 -20.22 0.47
N MET A 107 -3.40 -21.54 0.69
CA MET A 107 -4.00 -22.09 1.90
C MET A 107 -3.25 -21.64 3.17
N ALA A 108 -1.95 -21.35 3.07
CA ALA A 108 -1.18 -20.78 4.17
C ALA A 108 -1.64 -19.35 4.51
N HIS A 109 -1.91 -18.51 3.50
CA HIS A 109 -2.45 -17.17 3.70
C HIS A 109 -3.84 -17.19 4.36
N VAL A 110 -4.73 -18.08 3.89
CA VAL A 110 -6.08 -18.23 4.46
C VAL A 110 -6.01 -18.73 5.90
N ALA A 111 -5.16 -19.73 6.19
CA ALA A 111 -4.97 -20.25 7.55
C ALA A 111 -4.39 -19.17 8.49
N ALA A 112 -3.42 -18.38 8.01
CA ALA A 112 -2.87 -17.27 8.77
C ALA A 112 -3.95 -16.24 9.14
N ALA A 113 -4.76 -15.84 8.16
CA ALA A 113 -5.85 -14.88 8.35
C ALA A 113 -6.90 -15.41 9.33
N ALA A 114 -7.32 -16.67 9.19
CA ALA A 114 -8.31 -17.29 10.09
C ALA A 114 -7.80 -17.34 11.54
N VAL A 115 -6.56 -17.78 11.75
CA VAL A 115 -5.96 -17.82 13.09
C VAL A 115 -5.81 -16.42 13.67
N ALA A 116 -5.39 -15.43 12.87
CA ALA A 116 -5.30 -14.06 13.33
C ALA A 116 -6.65 -13.50 13.79
N ILE A 117 -7.73 -13.76 13.02
CA ILE A 117 -9.09 -13.33 13.37
C ILE A 117 -9.54 -13.98 14.68
N VAL A 118 -9.42 -15.30 14.81
CA VAL A 118 -9.87 -16.02 16.01
C VAL A 118 -9.12 -15.54 17.25
N VAL A 119 -7.79 -15.46 17.16
CA VAL A 119 -6.95 -15.05 18.31
C VAL A 119 -7.20 -13.58 18.66
N ALA A 120 -7.36 -12.70 17.66
CA ALA A 120 -7.68 -11.29 17.92
C ALA A 120 -9.04 -11.12 18.60
N LEU A 121 -10.06 -11.91 18.22
CA LEU A 121 -11.38 -11.88 18.85
C LEU A 121 -11.36 -12.41 20.28
N VAL A 122 -10.64 -13.51 20.53
CA VAL A 122 -10.47 -14.06 21.88
C VAL A 122 -9.69 -13.09 22.77
N ALA A 123 -8.67 -12.42 22.23
CA ALA A 123 -7.86 -11.44 22.93
C ALA A 123 -8.43 -10.01 22.88
N ALA A 124 -9.68 -9.83 22.42
CA ALA A 124 -10.29 -8.51 22.28
C ALA A 124 -10.49 -7.77 23.62
N GLY A 125 -10.53 -8.52 24.73
CA GLY A 125 -10.63 -7.96 26.08
C GLY A 125 -9.34 -7.35 26.62
N LEU A 126 -8.21 -7.44 25.91
CA LEU A 126 -6.95 -6.85 26.38
C LEU A 126 -6.95 -5.32 26.18
N PRO A 127 -6.43 -4.56 27.16
CA PRO A 127 -6.27 -3.11 27.01
C PRO A 127 -5.27 -2.77 25.90
N TYR A 128 -5.33 -1.54 25.38
CA TYR A 128 -4.40 -1.01 24.37
C TYR A 128 -4.41 -1.71 23.00
N ASN A 129 -5.49 -2.42 22.63
CA ASN A 129 -5.58 -3.17 21.37
C ASN A 129 -4.48 -4.24 21.21
N LEU A 130 -3.90 -4.72 22.33
CA LEU A 130 -2.88 -5.77 22.34
C LEU A 130 -3.37 -7.06 21.68
N GLY A 131 -4.69 -7.32 21.71
CA GLY A 131 -5.30 -8.45 21.02
C GLY A 131 -5.02 -8.49 19.52
N LEU A 132 -4.91 -7.34 18.86
CA LEU A 132 -4.54 -7.27 17.44
C LEU A 132 -3.09 -7.70 17.20
N ILE A 133 -2.17 -7.30 18.09
CA ILE A 133 -0.76 -7.68 17.99
C ILE A 133 -0.59 -9.19 18.22
N VAL A 134 -1.24 -9.71 19.26
CA VAL A 134 -1.20 -11.15 19.58
C VAL A 134 -1.83 -11.96 18.45
N GLY A 135 -2.97 -11.52 17.91
CA GLY A 135 -3.60 -12.14 16.75
C GLY A 135 -2.70 -12.14 15.50
N GLY A 136 -2.07 -11.00 15.20
CA GLY A 136 -1.12 -10.90 14.09
C GLY A 136 0.08 -11.85 14.23
N LEU A 137 0.69 -11.91 15.40
CA LEU A 137 1.81 -12.83 15.68
C LEU A 137 1.39 -14.29 15.55
N ALA A 138 0.26 -14.67 16.15
CA ALA A 138 -0.28 -16.03 16.06
C ALA A 138 -0.61 -16.42 14.61
N GLY A 139 -1.22 -15.51 13.85
CA GLY A 139 -1.52 -15.70 12.44
C GLY A 139 -0.27 -15.92 11.59
N MET A 140 0.77 -15.10 11.78
CA MET A 140 2.05 -15.28 11.09
C MET A 140 2.70 -16.63 11.41
N MET A 141 2.72 -17.03 12.68
CA MET A 141 3.27 -18.33 13.10
C MET A 141 2.49 -19.50 12.48
N ALA A 142 1.16 -19.42 12.47
CA ALA A 142 0.32 -20.44 11.86
C ALA A 142 0.50 -20.51 10.34
N GLY A 143 0.53 -19.36 9.65
CA GLY A 143 0.80 -19.27 8.22
C GLY A 143 2.13 -19.92 7.84
N ALA A 144 3.21 -19.54 8.54
CA ALA A 144 4.53 -20.10 8.33
C ALA A 144 4.55 -21.62 8.57
N ARG A 145 3.86 -22.11 9.61
CA ARG A 145 3.79 -23.54 9.90
C ARG A 145 3.04 -24.32 8.83
N VAL A 146 1.93 -23.79 8.33
CA VAL A 146 1.14 -24.40 7.24
C VAL A 146 1.93 -24.40 5.95
N GLU A 147 2.66 -23.33 5.67
CA GLU A 147 3.54 -23.25 4.51
C GLU A 147 4.64 -24.32 4.55
N LEU A 148 5.35 -24.47 5.67
CA LEU A 148 6.36 -25.51 5.87
C LEU A 148 5.77 -26.92 5.70
N TRP A 149 4.55 -27.15 6.18
CA TRP A 149 3.88 -28.44 6.05
C TRP A 149 3.46 -28.76 4.61
N LEU A 150 2.96 -27.76 3.87
CA LEU A 150 2.61 -27.93 2.46
C LEU A 150 3.86 -28.15 1.59
N ARG A 151 4.97 -27.47 1.90
CA ARG A 151 6.28 -27.70 1.27
C ARG A 151 6.80 -29.11 1.55
N ALA A 152 6.74 -29.56 2.81
CA ALA A 152 7.16 -30.91 3.20
C ALA A 152 6.35 -32.02 2.52
N LYS A 153 5.10 -31.76 2.15
CA LYS A 153 4.22 -32.69 1.42
C LYS A 153 4.31 -32.61 -0.10
N GLY A 154 5.18 -31.75 -0.65
CA GLY A 154 5.33 -31.57 -2.10
C GLY A 154 4.10 -30.98 -2.79
N ARG A 155 3.20 -30.31 -2.05
CA ARG A 155 1.93 -29.73 -2.57
C ARG A 155 2.02 -28.21 -2.74
N TRP A 156 3.23 -27.67 -2.88
CA TRP A 156 3.45 -26.23 -3.05
C TRP A 156 3.47 -25.91 -4.55
N THR A 157 2.39 -25.31 -5.04
CA THR A 157 2.28 -24.73 -6.39
C THR A 157 2.41 -23.22 -6.31
#